data_AF-A0A522TZA1-F1
#
_entry.id   AF-A0A522TZA1-F1
#
_cell.length_a   1.000
_cell.length_b   1.000
_cell.length_c   1.000
_cell.angle_alpha   90.00
_cell.angle_beta   90.00
_cell.angle_gamma   90.00
#
_symmetry.space_group_name_H-M   'P 1'
#
loop_
_entity.id
_entity.type
_entity.pdbx_description
1 polymer ?
#
loop_
_entity_poly.entity_id
_entity_poly.type
_entity_poly.pdbx_seq_one_letter_code
_entity_poly.pdbx_strand_id
1 'polypeptide(L)'
;MPNTRSKALLAEIKLSSEVVALAFPQTYVNNSGQALRGLIKKYPISSPESMLVVHDELDLPPGVVRVKRGGGVAGHNGLKSIVAFFGSSDFVRIRIGIGRPMDSGAIVDYVLSVPPPKERELLMVGVARAADAIEEIIVTGVDTAMNRLNVR
;
A
#
# COMPACT_ATOMS: atom_id res chain seq x y z
N MET A 1 -8.70 -6.71 -21.39
CA MET A 1 -7.95 -7.99 -21.45
C MET A 1 -6.82 -7.92 -20.43
N PRO A 2 -6.62 -8.92 -19.55
CA PRO A 2 -5.50 -8.91 -18.63
C PRO A 2 -4.21 -9.07 -19.43
N ASN A 3 -3.34 -8.07 -19.34
CA ASN A 3 -2.11 -7.98 -20.12
C ASN A 3 -1.08 -8.95 -19.53
N THR A 4 -0.84 -10.08 -20.20
CA THR A 4 -0.04 -11.24 -19.75
C THR A 4 1.44 -10.91 -19.44
N ARG A 5 1.90 -9.67 -19.61
CA ARG A 5 3.27 -9.23 -19.33
C ARG A 5 3.49 -8.61 -17.95
N SER A 6 2.45 -8.11 -17.29
CA SER A 6 2.53 -7.62 -15.90
C SER A 6 1.99 -8.67 -14.95
N LYS A 7 2.77 -9.07 -13.93
CA LYS A 7 2.30 -9.95 -12.84
C LYS A 7 1.37 -9.21 -11.87
N ALA A 8 0.44 -8.41 -12.39
CA ALA A 8 -0.47 -7.56 -11.65
C ALA A 8 -1.76 -7.35 -12.45
N LEU A 9 -2.89 -7.26 -11.74
CA LEU A 9 -4.13 -6.71 -12.28
C LEU A 9 -3.98 -5.19 -12.37
N LEU A 10 -4.39 -4.62 -13.50
CA LEU A 10 -4.21 -3.19 -13.78
C LEU A 10 -5.56 -2.53 -14.06
N ALA A 11 -5.70 -1.32 -13.56
CA ALA A 11 -6.72 -0.38 -13.98
C ALA A 11 -6.09 1.01 -14.14
N GLU A 12 -6.67 1.83 -14.98
CA GLU A 12 -6.30 3.25 -15.13
C GLU A 12 -7.56 4.05 -14.85
N ILE A 13 -7.44 5.04 -13.98
CA ILE A 13 -8.53 5.94 -13.62
C ILE A 13 -8.08 7.38 -13.78
N LYS A 14 -9.04 8.27 -14.02
CA LYS A 14 -8.80 9.71 -13.99
C LYS A 14 -9.22 10.25 -12.63
N LEU A 15 -8.28 10.88 -11.93
CA LEU A 15 -8.49 11.50 -10.63
C LEU A 15 -8.05 12.96 -10.75
N SER A 16 -9.01 13.88 -10.65
CA SER A 16 -8.80 15.30 -10.93
C SER A 16 -8.21 15.50 -12.36
N SER A 17 -7.04 16.13 -12.48
CA SER A 17 -6.28 16.30 -13.72
C SER A 17 -5.35 15.14 -14.07
N GLU A 18 -5.14 14.19 -13.15
CA GLU A 18 -4.12 13.16 -13.26
C GLU A 18 -4.69 11.82 -13.75
N VAL A 19 -3.86 11.07 -14.49
CA VAL A 19 -4.13 9.67 -14.81
C VAL A 19 -3.40 8.81 -13.80
N VAL A 20 -4.15 8.03 -13.03
CA VAL A 20 -3.62 7.15 -11.99
C VAL A 20 -3.69 5.71 -12.45
N ALA A 21 -2.55 5.05 -12.49
CA ALA A 21 -2.46 3.61 -12.71
C ALA A 21 -2.59 2.87 -11.37
N LEU A 22 -3.64 2.06 -11.24
CA LEU A 22 -3.81 1.13 -10.14
C LEU A 22 -3.19 -0.21 -10.53
N ALA A 23 -2.41 -0.78 -9.61
CA ALA A 23 -1.78 -2.08 -9.79
C ALA A 23 -1.98 -2.95 -8.55
N PHE A 24 -2.58 -4.12 -8.74
CA PHE A 24 -2.72 -5.13 -7.70
C PHE A 24 -1.85 -6.35 -8.07
N PRO A 25 -0.67 -6.52 -7.47
CA PRO A 25 0.22 -7.64 -7.75
C PRO A 25 -0.47 -9.00 -7.61
N GLN A 26 -0.17 -9.92 -8.51
CA GLN A 26 -0.65 -11.31 -8.53
C GLN A 26 0.49 -12.29 -8.19
N THR A 27 1.56 -11.78 -7.59
CA THR A 27 2.65 -12.58 -7.03
C THR A 27 2.35 -12.89 -5.56
N TYR A 28 3.07 -13.85 -4.98
CA TYR A 28 3.16 -13.91 -3.53
C TYR A 28 3.71 -12.60 -2.95
N VAL A 29 3.29 -12.26 -1.72
CA VAL A 29 3.64 -10.99 -1.05
C VAL A 29 5.16 -10.80 -0.94
N ASN A 30 5.92 -11.85 -0.63
CA ASN A 30 7.39 -11.78 -0.60
C ASN A 30 8.04 -11.50 -1.98
N ASN A 31 7.26 -11.55 -3.06
CA ASN A 31 7.69 -11.33 -4.43
C ASN A 31 7.03 -10.11 -5.09
N SER A 32 6.39 -9.21 -4.32
CA SER A 32 5.73 -8.00 -4.84
C SER A 32 6.65 -7.14 -5.72
N GLY A 33 7.96 -7.09 -5.42
CA GLY A 33 8.94 -6.37 -6.26
C GLY A 33 9.06 -6.92 -7.68
N GLN A 34 8.75 -8.20 -7.91
CA GLN A 34 8.76 -8.78 -9.26
C GLN A 34 7.67 -8.20 -10.16
N ALA A 35 6.52 -7.79 -9.59
CA ALA A 35 5.43 -7.18 -10.35
C ALA A 35 5.84 -5.80 -10.91
N LEU A 36 6.71 -5.08 -10.19
CA LEU A 36 7.19 -3.76 -10.59
C LEU A 36 7.94 -3.77 -11.92
N ARG A 37 8.66 -4.84 -12.26
CA ARG A 37 9.37 -4.98 -13.56
C ARG A 37 8.47 -4.74 -14.76
N GLY A 38 7.22 -5.21 -14.70
CA GLY A 38 6.24 -4.99 -15.76
C GLY A 38 5.63 -3.58 -15.70
N LEU A 39 5.42 -3.08 -14.48
CA LEU A 39 4.80 -1.77 -14.24
C LEU A 39 5.70 -0.62 -14.71
N ILE A 40 6.99 -0.63 -14.36
CA ILE A 40 7.94 0.43 -14.74
C ILE A 40 8.18 0.49 -16.27
N LYS A 41 7.91 -0.60 -16.99
CA LYS A 41 7.99 -0.63 -18.46
C LYS A 41 6.73 -0.06 -19.12
N LYS A 42 5.58 -0.17 -18.44
CA LYS A 42 4.29 0.28 -18.95
C LYS A 42 3.99 1.73 -18.58
N TYR A 43 4.37 2.15 -17.39
CA TYR A 43 4.07 3.46 -16.82
C TYR A 43 5.37 4.23 -16.55
N PRO A 44 5.32 5.58 -16.56
CA PRO A 44 6.50 6.43 -16.33
C PRO A 44 6.92 6.47 -14.85
N ILE A 45 7.15 5.30 -14.25
CA ILE A 45 7.66 5.17 -12.88
C ILE A 45 9.18 5.23 -12.96
N SER A 46 9.74 6.44 -12.88
CA SER A 46 11.19 6.68 -12.96
C SER A 46 11.89 6.54 -11.61
N SER A 47 11.16 6.62 -10.51
CA SER A 47 11.70 6.62 -9.15
C SER A 47 10.70 6.03 -8.14
N PRO A 48 11.16 5.53 -6.97
CA PRO A 48 10.28 5.09 -5.89
C PRO A 48 9.26 6.14 -5.45
N GLU A 49 9.64 7.43 -5.46
CA GLU A 49 8.83 8.56 -5.03
C GLU A 49 7.60 8.77 -5.92
N SER A 50 7.63 8.29 -7.17
CA SER A 50 6.51 8.33 -8.10
C SER A 50 5.45 7.25 -7.84
N MET A 51 5.57 6.50 -6.74
CA MET A 51 4.68 5.39 -6.39
C MET A 51 4.11 5.53 -4.98
N LEU A 52 2.83 5.13 -4.86
CA LEU A 52 2.11 4.95 -3.60
C LEU A 52 1.91 3.46 -3.35
N VAL A 53 2.28 2.98 -2.16
CA VAL A 53 2.10 1.59 -1.73
C VAL A 53 1.08 1.53 -0.61
N VAL A 54 -0.05 0.86 -0.85
CA VAL A 54 -1.06 0.58 0.18
C VAL A 54 -0.75 -0.79 0.79
N HIS A 55 -0.66 -0.89 2.11
CA HIS A 55 -0.38 -2.16 2.79
C HIS A 55 -1.02 -2.23 4.18
N ASP A 56 -1.15 -3.45 4.70
CA ASP A 56 -1.57 -3.73 6.06
C ASP A 56 -0.47 -3.37 7.09
N GLU A 57 -0.88 -2.88 8.24
CA GLU A 57 0.00 -2.42 9.29
C GLU A 57 -0.39 -2.97 10.66
N LEU A 58 0.50 -3.77 11.24
CA LEU A 58 0.28 -4.41 12.54
C LEU A 58 0.30 -3.39 13.68
N ASP A 59 1.11 -2.33 13.56
CA ASP A 59 1.32 -1.38 14.65
C ASP A 59 0.22 -0.31 14.74
N LEU A 60 -0.79 -0.35 13.87
CA LEU A 60 -1.94 0.54 13.88
C LEU A 60 -3.22 -0.23 14.19
N PRO A 61 -4.14 0.32 15.01
CA PRO A 61 -5.43 -0.32 15.27
C PRO A 61 -6.26 -0.54 13.99
N PRO A 62 -7.16 -1.56 13.97
CA PRO A 62 -8.05 -1.81 12.85
C PRO A 62 -8.76 -0.55 12.31
N GLY A 63 -8.62 -0.27 11.02
CA GLY A 63 -9.28 0.86 10.34
C GLY A 63 -8.61 2.24 10.53
N VAL A 64 -7.52 2.31 11.30
CA VAL A 64 -6.69 3.52 11.40
C VAL A 64 -5.80 3.60 10.17
N VAL A 65 -5.84 4.73 9.47
CA VAL A 65 -5.00 4.97 8.29
C VAL A 65 -3.95 6.03 8.60
N ARG A 66 -2.71 5.78 8.17
CA ARG A 66 -1.61 6.73 8.25
C ARG A 66 -0.84 6.78 6.95
N VAL A 67 -0.35 7.96 6.60
CA VAL A 67 0.53 8.16 5.44
C VAL A 67 1.96 8.34 5.91
N LYS A 68 2.91 7.69 5.22
CA LYS A 68 4.34 7.79 5.54
C LYS A 68 5.18 7.79 4.27
N ARG A 69 6.15 8.71 4.18
CA ARG A 69 7.23 8.64 3.19
C ARG A 69 8.41 7.85 3.78
N GLY A 70 8.98 6.92 3.03
CA GLY A 70 10.22 6.27 3.44
C GLY A 70 10.11 5.32 4.64
N GLY A 71 11.27 5.02 5.22
CA GLY A 71 11.42 4.33 6.50
C GLY A 71 11.57 2.81 6.42
N GLY A 72 11.76 2.19 7.57
CA GLY A 72 11.94 0.73 7.68
C GLY A 72 10.71 -0.06 7.20
N VAL A 73 10.95 -1.31 6.82
CA VAL A 73 9.91 -2.23 6.32
C VAL A 73 9.20 -3.02 7.43
N ALA A 74 9.59 -2.84 8.70
CA ALA A 74 8.96 -3.40 9.89
C ALA A 74 8.61 -4.91 9.79
N GLY A 75 9.47 -5.69 9.12
CA GLY A 75 9.23 -7.13 8.91
C GLY A 75 8.32 -7.49 7.73
N HIS A 76 7.57 -6.54 7.16
CA HIS A 76 6.63 -6.77 6.06
C HIS A 76 7.34 -7.24 4.77
N ASN A 77 7.04 -8.47 4.33
CA ASN A 77 7.73 -9.12 3.23
C ASN A 77 7.48 -8.48 1.85
N GLY A 78 6.30 -7.89 1.63
CA GLY A 78 6.00 -7.08 0.43
C GLY A 78 6.88 -5.84 0.32
N LEU A 79 6.93 -5.02 1.36
CA LEU A 79 7.81 -3.86 1.42
C LEU A 79 9.29 -4.25 1.27
N LYS A 80 9.75 -5.33 1.92
CA LYS A 80 11.11 -5.88 1.69
C LYS A 80 11.37 -6.17 0.22
N SER A 81 10.42 -6.80 -0.46
CA SER A 81 10.51 -7.15 -1.88
C SER A 81 10.60 -5.91 -2.77
N ILE A 82 9.80 -4.88 -2.48
CA ILE A 82 9.81 -3.59 -3.20
C ILE A 82 11.13 -2.85 -3.00
N VAL A 83 11.62 -2.79 -1.75
CA VAL A 83 12.91 -2.16 -1.42
C VAL A 83 14.05 -2.90 -2.12
N ALA A 84 14.04 -4.23 -2.14
CA ALA A 84 15.05 -5.02 -2.85
C ALA A 84 15.03 -4.78 -4.37
N PHE A 85 13.87 -4.42 -4.93
CA PHE A 85 13.75 -4.09 -6.35
C PHE A 85 14.33 -2.71 -6.69
N PHE A 86 13.98 -1.68 -5.90
CA PHE A 86 14.41 -0.31 -6.17
C PHE A 86 15.78 0.07 -5.57
N GLY A 87 16.26 -0.68 -4.58
CA GLY A 87 17.43 -0.29 -3.77
C GLY A 87 17.15 0.87 -2.81
N SER A 88 15.90 1.34 -2.71
CA SER A 88 15.47 2.44 -1.85
C SER A 88 14.08 2.15 -1.26
N SER A 89 13.80 2.80 -0.14
CA SER A 89 12.53 2.73 0.59
C SER A 89 11.67 3.98 0.48
N ASP A 90 12.08 4.97 -0.33
CA ASP A 90 11.63 6.36 -0.33
C ASP A 90 10.24 6.59 -0.95
N PHE A 91 9.60 5.51 -1.41
CA PHE A 91 8.21 5.53 -1.85
C PHE A 91 7.25 5.89 -0.70
N VAL A 92 6.09 6.42 -1.07
CA VAL A 92 5.04 6.80 -0.13
C VAL A 92 4.19 5.58 0.20
N ARG A 93 3.77 5.49 1.45
CA ARG A 93 3.01 4.37 2.01
C ARG A 93 1.70 4.86 2.60
N ILE A 94 0.64 4.15 2.29
CA ILE A 94 -0.66 4.27 2.97
C ILE A 94 -0.83 3.00 3.80
N ARG A 95 -0.72 3.18 5.11
CA ARG A 95 -0.70 2.12 6.11
C ARG A 95 -2.11 1.95 6.64
N ILE A 96 -2.73 0.80 6.36
CA ILE A 96 -4.05 0.45 6.89
C ILE A 96 -3.84 -0.44 8.11
N GLY A 97 -4.21 0.07 9.28
CA GLY A 97 -4.09 -0.66 10.52
C GLY A 97 -4.96 -1.90 10.51
N ILE A 98 -4.33 -3.03 10.82
CA ILE A 98 -5.01 -4.31 11.04
C ILE A 98 -4.94 -4.73 12.51
N GLY A 99 -4.11 -4.08 13.33
CA GLY A 99 -3.85 -4.49 14.71
C GLY A 99 -2.79 -5.58 14.81
N ARG A 100 -2.38 -5.88 16.04
CA ARG A 100 -1.33 -6.86 16.33
C ARG A 100 -1.87 -7.94 17.26
N PRO A 101 -1.68 -9.24 16.97
CA PRO A 101 -2.05 -10.29 17.90
C PRO A 101 -1.20 -10.21 19.17
N MET A 102 -1.75 -10.63 20.31
CA MET A 102 -1.01 -10.61 21.58
C MET A 102 0.22 -11.52 21.56
N ASP A 103 0.12 -12.66 20.88
CA ASP A 103 1.24 -13.56 20.65
C ASP A 103 1.96 -13.22 19.35
N SER A 104 3.23 -12.86 19.46
CA SER A 104 4.11 -12.63 18.32
C SER A 104 4.31 -13.85 17.43
N GLY A 105 4.20 -15.07 17.98
CA GLY A 105 4.28 -16.32 17.21
C GLY A 105 3.10 -16.49 16.23
N ALA A 106 1.97 -15.85 16.51
CA ALA A 106 0.76 -15.94 15.71
C ALA A 106 0.67 -14.91 14.57
N ILE A 107 1.69 -14.05 14.38
CA ILE A 107 1.62 -12.97 13.37
C ILE A 107 1.38 -13.49 11.95
N VAL A 108 2.05 -14.60 11.57
CA VAL A 108 1.91 -15.16 10.22
C VAL A 108 0.49 -15.65 9.98
N ASP A 109 -0.07 -16.42 10.91
CA ASP A 109 -1.44 -16.92 10.80
C ASP A 109 -2.45 -15.78 10.86
N TYR A 110 -2.20 -14.77 11.70
CA TYR A 110 -3.05 -13.59 11.84
C TYR A 110 -3.24 -12.86 10.50
N VAL A 111 -2.14 -12.50 9.81
CA VAL A 111 -2.22 -11.75 8.54
C VAL A 111 -2.75 -12.58 7.36
N LEU A 112 -2.75 -13.91 7.48
CA LEU A 112 -3.29 -14.82 6.48
C LEU A 112 -4.75 -15.22 6.77
N SER A 113 -5.25 -14.94 7.97
CA SER A 113 -6.59 -15.30 8.39
C SER A 113 -7.66 -14.30 7.92
N VAL A 114 -8.92 -14.73 7.95
CA VAL A 114 -10.06 -13.85 7.69
C VAL A 114 -10.40 -13.07 8.96
N PRO A 115 -10.43 -11.72 8.93
CA PRO A 115 -10.78 -10.93 10.10
C PRO A 115 -12.21 -11.19 10.60
N PRO A 116 -12.45 -11.15 11.93
CA PRO A 116 -13.80 -11.22 12.48
C PRO A 116 -14.73 -10.13 11.94
N PRO A 117 -16.06 -10.31 11.93
CA PRO A 117 -16.99 -9.35 11.31
C PRO A 117 -16.81 -7.89 11.77
N LYS A 118 -16.64 -7.67 13.08
CA LYS A 118 -16.43 -6.32 13.64
C LYS A 118 -15.14 -5.67 13.16
N GLU A 119 -14.04 -6.43 13.09
CA GLU A 119 -12.77 -5.93 12.56
C GLU A 119 -12.88 -5.67 11.06
N ARG A 120 -13.56 -6.56 10.32
CA ARG A 120 -13.81 -6.39 8.89
C ARG A 120 -14.56 -5.09 8.61
N GLU A 121 -15.57 -4.73 9.39
CA GLU A 121 -16.27 -3.44 9.27
C GLU A 121 -15.31 -2.25 9.45
N LEU A 122 -14.46 -2.29 10.47
CA LEU A 122 -13.43 -1.26 10.70
C LEU A 122 -12.42 -1.19 9.55
N LEU A 123 -12.01 -2.33 9.01
CA LEU A 123 -11.10 -2.41 7.87
C LEU A 123 -11.74 -1.84 6.60
N MET A 124 -13.03 -2.05 6.36
CA MET A 124 -13.73 -1.45 5.23
C MET A 124 -13.78 0.08 5.35
N VAL A 125 -13.98 0.61 6.56
CA VAL A 125 -13.82 2.05 6.82
C VAL A 125 -12.38 2.51 6.56
N GLY A 126 -11.39 1.71 6.95
CA GLY A 126 -9.98 1.95 6.66
C GLY A 126 -9.68 1.99 5.16
N VAL A 127 -10.27 1.10 4.37
CA VAL A 127 -10.13 1.08 2.91
C VAL A 127 -10.72 2.35 2.28
N ALA A 128 -11.91 2.78 2.71
CA ALA A 128 -12.50 4.04 2.24
C ALA A 128 -11.59 5.24 2.57
N ARG A 129 -11.10 5.33 3.82
CA ARG A 129 -10.14 6.37 4.23
C ARG A 129 -8.82 6.32 3.47
N ALA A 130 -8.36 5.13 3.11
CA ALA A 130 -7.16 4.97 2.29
C ALA A 130 -7.38 5.48 0.87
N ALA A 131 -8.58 5.29 0.30
CA ALA A 131 -8.96 5.89 -0.97
C ALA A 131 -8.97 7.43 -0.86
N ASP A 132 -9.65 7.99 0.14
CA ASP A 132 -9.65 9.45 0.41
C ASP A 132 -8.22 10.00 0.56
N ALA A 133 -7.34 9.25 1.22
CA ALA A 133 -5.94 9.62 1.38
C ALA A 133 -5.18 9.66 0.05
N ILE A 134 -5.45 8.72 -0.87
CA ILE A 134 -4.87 8.74 -2.23
C ILE A 134 -5.30 10.01 -2.96
N GLU A 135 -6.59 10.34 -2.91
CA GLU A 135 -7.13 11.54 -3.56
C GLU A 135 -6.50 12.81 -2.99
N GLU A 136 -6.43 12.93 -1.66
CA GLU A 136 -5.81 14.07 -0.99
C GLU A 136 -4.32 14.22 -1.35
N ILE A 137 -3.57 13.12 -1.44
CA ILE A 137 -2.16 13.12 -1.86
C ILE A 137 -2.02 13.65 -3.28
N ILE A 138 -2.89 13.21 -4.20
CA ILE A 138 -2.86 13.65 -5.60
C ILE A 138 -3.17 15.15 -5.70
N VAL A 139 -4.14 15.65 -4.93
CA VAL A 139 -4.61 17.04 -5.01
C VAL A 139 -3.68 18.01 -4.28
N THR A 140 -3.19 17.64 -3.09
CA THR A 140 -2.50 18.57 -2.17
C THR A 140 -1.03 18.28 -1.97
N GLY A 141 -0.55 17.16 -2.52
CA GLY A 141 0.79 16.65 -2.29
C GLY A 141 0.93 15.85 -0.99
N VAL A 142 1.96 15.00 -0.95
CA VAL A 142 2.20 14.02 0.12
C VAL A 142 2.38 14.69 1.48
N ASP A 143 3.16 15.78 1.56
CA ASP A 143 3.50 16.42 2.84
C ASP A 143 2.27 17.07 3.49
N THR A 144 1.42 17.73 2.70
CA THR A 144 0.15 18.31 3.16
C THR A 144 -0.81 17.22 3.62
N ALA A 145 -0.98 16.16 2.80
CA ALA A 145 -1.86 15.05 3.12
C ALA A 145 -1.42 14.33 4.42
N MET A 146 -0.11 14.08 4.58
CA MET A 146 0.45 13.49 5.80
C MET A 146 0.12 14.31 7.04
N ASN A 147 0.31 15.63 6.99
CA ASN A 147 0.03 16.52 8.12
C ASN A 147 -1.46 16.57 8.47
N ARG A 148 -2.37 16.37 7.51
CA ARG A 148 -3.82 16.34 7.78
C ARG A 148 -4.29 14.99 8.31
N LEU A 149 -3.81 13.90 7.71
CA LEU A 149 -4.30 12.54 7.96
C LEU A 149 -3.68 11.90 9.21
N ASN A 150 -2.47 12.30 9.59
CA ASN A 150 -1.77 11.67 10.71
C ASN A 150 -2.12 12.26 12.10
N VAL A 151 -2.88 13.35 12.15
CA VAL A 151 -3.20 14.07 13.40
C VAL A 151 -4.40 13.48 14.16
N ARG A 152 -5.16 12.57 13.53
CA ARG A 152 -6.33 11.91 14.12
C ARG A 152 -6.07 10.47 14.49
#